data_AF-A0A6B3M0W5-F1
#
_entry.id   AF-A0A6B3M0W5-F1
#
_cell.length_a   1.000
_cell.length_b   1.000
_cell.length_c   1.000
_cell.angle_alpha   90.00
_cell.angle_beta   90.00
_cell.angle_gamma   90.00
#
_symmetry.space_group_name_H-M   'P 1'
#
loop_
_entity.id
_entity.type
_entity.pdbx_description
1 polymer ?
#
loop_
_entity_poly.entity_id
_entity_poly.type
_entity_poly.pdbx_seq_one_letter_code
_entity_poly.pdbx_strand_id
1 'polypeptide(L)'
;MKGLDSTVDKVLLAVGILLLLVFLWTMPVVPEQGNARYANQVSAEPNPSSTSSWSYLKPSKGLSPHDVVQIQLKALQQNDGSDSGIITVFNFSSPISKISMGPIEHFRLMVRDPVYKPMLNFKSYKKGNMVVNDKTAYQLVVLTTPQNEQATYLFMLARQTRGYYKGCWMTVGVVRLQTERPVYGA
;
A
#
# COMPACT_ATOMS: atom_id res chain seq x y z
N MET A 1 -17.76 11.56 -42.82
CA MET A 1 -16.39 11.25 -43.28
C MET A 1 -15.69 10.46 -42.18
N LYS A 2 -15.67 9.13 -42.30
CA LYS A 2 -14.97 8.19 -41.41
C LYS A 2 -13.57 7.98 -42.00
N GLY A 3 -12.52 8.38 -41.30
CA GLY A 3 -11.16 8.22 -41.85
C GLY A 3 -9.99 8.84 -41.09
N LEU A 4 -10.21 9.60 -40.01
CA LEU A 4 -9.11 10.27 -39.28
C LEU A 4 -8.66 9.55 -37.99
N ASP A 5 -9.33 8.48 -37.56
CA ASP A 5 -9.13 7.90 -36.22
C ASP A 5 -8.03 6.82 -36.18
N SER A 6 -8.05 5.87 -37.12
CA SER A 6 -7.16 4.69 -37.04
C SER A 6 -5.67 4.99 -37.29
N THR A 7 -5.35 6.11 -37.94
CA THR A 7 -3.97 6.48 -38.26
C THR A 7 -3.32 7.20 -37.09
N VAL A 8 -4.07 8.06 -36.39
CA VAL A 8 -3.58 8.81 -35.22
C VAL A 8 -3.33 7.86 -34.04
N ASP A 9 -4.22 6.91 -33.79
CA ASP A 9 -4.03 5.89 -32.75
C ASP A 9 -2.81 5.00 -33.00
N LYS A 10 -2.58 4.60 -34.25
CA LYS A 10 -1.41 3.79 -34.61
C LYS A 10 -0.11 4.58 -34.48
N VAL A 11 -0.13 5.87 -34.83
CA VAL A 11 1.01 6.77 -34.63
C VAL A 11 1.29 6.97 -33.14
N LEU A 12 0.25 7.19 -32.33
CA LEU A 12 0.39 7.38 -30.88
C LEU A 12 0.90 6.11 -30.18
N LEU A 13 0.41 4.93 -30.61
CA LEU A 13 0.89 3.63 -30.13
C LEU A 13 2.35 3.37 -30.53
N ALA A 14 2.72 3.68 -31.78
CA ALA A 14 4.08 3.50 -32.27
C ALA A 14 5.08 4.44 -31.55
N VAL A 15 4.68 5.69 -31.31
CA VAL A 15 5.47 6.66 -30.53
C VAL A 15 5.60 6.22 -29.08
N GLY A 16 4.51 5.71 -28.46
CA GLY A 16 4.55 5.17 -27.10
C GLY A 16 5.47 3.96 -26.95
N ILE A 17 5.44 3.02 -27.90
CA ILE A 17 6.34 1.86 -27.93
C ILE A 17 7.79 2.30 -28.15
N LEU A 18 8.02 3.26 -29.05
CA LEU A 18 9.37 3.79 -29.29
C LEU A 18 9.93 4.48 -28.05
N LEU A 19 9.14 5.28 -27.34
CA LEU A 19 9.53 5.90 -26.07
C LEU A 19 9.80 4.86 -24.97
N LEU A 20 9.02 3.78 -24.92
CA LEU A 20 9.21 2.69 -23.96
C LEU A 20 10.48 1.88 -24.26
N LEU A 21 10.80 1.66 -25.53
CA LEU A 21 12.02 0.98 -25.96
C LEU A 21 13.27 1.85 -25.76
N VAL A 22 13.18 3.17 -25.98
CA VAL A 22 14.26 4.11 -25.64
C VAL A 22 14.47 4.17 -24.12
N PHE A 23 13.40 4.18 -23.32
CA PHE A 23 13.48 4.14 -21.85
C PHE A 23 14.08 2.82 -21.32
N LEU A 24 13.87 1.70 -22.02
CA LEU A 24 14.50 0.42 -21.70
C LEU A 24 15.98 0.35 -22.12
N TRP A 25 16.42 1.20 -23.05
CA TRP A 25 17.80 1.21 -23.56
C TRP A 25 18.71 2.23 -22.85
N THR A 26 18.16 3.27 -22.19
CA THR A 26 18.96 4.36 -21.60
C THR A 26 19.35 4.19 -20.13
N MET A 27 19.01 3.09 -19.46
CA MET A 27 19.38 2.88 -18.05
C MET A 27 20.51 1.86 -17.91
N PRO A 28 21.77 2.29 -17.72
CA PRO A 28 22.75 1.45 -17.04
C PRO A 28 22.38 1.48 -15.55
N VAL A 29 21.51 0.56 -15.10
CA VAL A 29 21.41 0.27 -13.66
C VAL A 29 22.63 -0.56 -13.28
N VAL A 30 23.80 0.07 -13.28
CA VAL A 30 24.90 -0.36 -12.43
C VAL A 30 24.48 0.07 -11.02
N PRO A 31 24.20 -0.86 -10.09
CA PRO A 31 24.06 -0.46 -8.70
C PRO A 31 25.42 0.11 -8.27
N GLU A 32 25.44 1.40 -8.01
CA GLU A 32 26.53 2.04 -7.30
C GLU A 32 26.76 1.22 -6.02
N GLN A 33 27.95 0.66 -5.84
CA GLN A 33 28.38 0.03 -4.59
C GLN A 33 28.49 1.12 -3.52
N GLY A 34 27.35 1.59 -3.03
CA GLY A 34 27.22 2.39 -1.83
C GLY A 34 27.36 1.49 -0.61
N ASN A 35 28.61 1.25 -0.22
CA ASN A 35 29.10 0.78 1.08
C ASN A 35 28.19 -0.12 1.94
N ALA A 36 28.68 -1.34 2.14
CA ALA A 36 28.30 -2.31 3.16
C ALA A 36 28.32 -1.73 4.60
N ARG A 37 27.29 -0.97 4.97
CA ARG A 37 27.06 -0.48 6.35
C ARG A 37 25.58 -0.60 6.78
N TYR A 38 24.98 -1.77 6.57
CA TYR A 38 23.75 -2.16 7.30
C TYR A 38 23.94 -3.45 8.11
N ALA A 39 25.16 -3.74 8.51
CA ALA A 39 25.50 -4.90 9.34
C ALA A 39 26.26 -4.51 10.61
N ASN A 40 25.96 -3.35 11.20
CA ASN A 40 26.39 -3.00 12.55
C ASN A 40 25.27 -2.19 13.24
N GLN A 41 24.32 -2.89 13.84
CA GLN A 41 23.68 -2.38 15.05
C GLN A 41 24.05 -3.34 16.17
N VAL A 42 25.19 -3.01 16.77
CA VAL A 42 25.68 -3.56 18.02
C VAL A 42 24.74 -3.11 19.14
N SER A 43 24.50 -4.05 20.04
CA SER A 43 23.74 -3.96 21.28
C SER A 43 24.23 -2.90 22.28
N ALA A 44 23.32 -2.54 23.20
CA ALA A 44 23.44 -1.75 24.44
C ALA A 44 23.18 -0.24 24.29
N GLU A 45 22.23 0.41 25.00
CA GLU A 45 21.75 0.25 26.39
C GLU A 45 20.23 0.55 26.55
N PRO A 46 19.61 0.19 27.71
CA PRO A 46 18.16 0.14 27.88
C PRO A 46 17.57 1.49 28.32
N ASN A 47 16.54 1.96 27.62
CA ASN A 47 15.70 3.06 28.09
C ASN A 47 14.30 2.51 28.43
N PRO A 48 13.90 2.47 29.71
CA PRO A 48 12.68 1.79 30.13
C PRO A 48 11.52 2.77 30.12
N SER A 49 10.91 3.03 28.96
CA SER A 49 9.56 3.59 28.84
C SER A 49 9.10 3.59 27.38
N SER A 50 8.03 2.85 27.10
CA SER A 50 7.34 2.71 25.79
C SER A 50 7.84 1.55 24.90
N THR A 51 7.86 0.35 25.45
CA THR A 51 7.82 -0.86 24.62
C THR A 51 6.43 -0.96 23.98
N SER A 52 6.27 -0.48 22.74
CA SER A 52 5.11 -0.90 21.93
C SER A 52 5.18 -2.43 21.86
N SER A 53 4.19 -3.12 22.42
CA SER A 53 4.13 -4.59 22.48
C SER A 53 4.02 -5.26 21.11
N TRP A 54 3.99 -4.47 20.03
CA TRP A 54 4.01 -4.91 18.65
C TRP A 54 5.44 -5.00 18.13
N SER A 55 5.97 -6.22 18.05
CA SER A 55 7.03 -6.52 17.07
C SER A 55 6.46 -6.17 15.69
N TYR A 56 7.05 -5.21 14.98
CA TYR A 56 6.56 -4.75 13.69
C TYR A 56 6.40 -5.94 12.74
N LEU A 57 5.14 -6.31 12.48
CA LEU A 57 4.83 -7.46 11.66
C LEU A 57 5.32 -7.22 10.23
N LYS A 58 5.77 -8.30 9.60
CA LYS A 58 6.35 -8.31 8.25
C LYS A 58 5.61 -9.31 7.38
N PRO A 59 5.56 -9.09 6.06
CA PRO A 59 4.97 -10.05 5.13
C PRO A 59 5.75 -11.37 5.14
N SER A 60 5.03 -12.48 5.01
CA SER A 60 5.61 -13.81 4.91
C SER A 60 4.83 -14.65 3.90
N LYS A 61 5.47 -15.71 3.37
CA LYS A 61 4.88 -16.59 2.36
C LYS A 61 3.70 -17.42 2.88
N GLY A 62 3.61 -17.59 4.21
CA GLY A 62 2.52 -18.33 4.86
C GLY A 62 1.26 -17.51 5.07
N LEU A 63 1.31 -16.19 4.89
CA LEU A 63 0.14 -15.32 5.04
C LEU A 63 -0.72 -15.36 3.78
N SER A 64 -2.01 -15.62 3.97
CA SER A 64 -3.02 -15.44 2.93
C SER A 64 -3.31 -13.94 2.72
N PRO A 65 -3.94 -13.54 1.60
CA PRO A 65 -4.34 -12.14 1.42
C PRO A 65 -5.34 -11.67 2.49
N HIS A 66 -6.18 -12.58 3.02
CA HIS A 66 -7.07 -12.31 4.14
C HIS A 66 -6.30 -11.94 5.41
N ASP A 67 -5.24 -12.68 5.72
CA ASP A 67 -4.39 -12.41 6.88
C ASP A 67 -3.71 -11.05 6.75
N VAL A 68 -3.21 -10.72 5.55
CA VAL A 68 -2.55 -9.43 5.27
C VAL A 68 -3.50 -8.25 5.50
N VAL A 69 -4.74 -8.31 5.00
CA VAL A 69 -5.73 -7.23 5.27
C VAL A 69 -6.08 -7.18 6.76
N GLN A 70 -6.29 -8.33 7.39
CA GLN A 70 -6.65 -8.40 8.80
C GLN A 70 -5.56 -7.85 9.74
N ILE A 71 -4.30 -8.17 9.47
CA ILE A 71 -3.14 -7.66 10.22
C ILE A 71 -3.11 -6.14 10.12
N GLN A 72 -3.22 -5.59 8.91
CA GLN A 72 -3.18 -4.15 8.69
C GLN A 72 -4.35 -3.43 9.39
N LEU A 73 -5.56 -3.97 9.32
CA LEU A 73 -6.72 -3.38 10.00
C LEU A 73 -6.55 -3.37 11.52
N LYS A 74 -6.10 -4.48 12.13
CA LYS A 74 -5.86 -4.54 13.57
C LYS A 74 -4.78 -3.54 14.00
N ALA A 75 -3.68 -3.47 13.24
CA ALA A 75 -2.57 -2.58 13.52
C ALA A 75 -3.00 -1.10 13.46
N LEU A 76 -3.79 -0.71 12.46
CA LEU A 76 -4.31 0.64 12.32
C LEU A 76 -5.39 0.99 13.35
N GLN A 77 -6.24 0.02 13.72
CA GLN A 77 -7.25 0.19 14.77
C GLN A 77 -6.62 0.53 16.12
N GLN A 78 -5.44 -0.01 16.39
CA GLN A 78 -4.72 0.12 17.65
C GLN A 78 -3.42 0.92 17.50
N ASN A 79 -3.36 1.83 16.53
CA ASN A 79 -2.17 2.65 16.31
C ASN A 79 -1.85 3.46 17.57
N ASP A 80 -0.62 3.32 18.08
CA ASP A 80 -0.14 4.04 19.26
C ASP A 80 0.59 5.34 18.88
N GLY A 81 1.04 6.10 19.89
CA GLY A 81 1.79 7.34 19.67
C GLY A 81 3.15 7.18 18.99
N SER A 82 3.65 5.94 18.88
CA SER A 82 4.89 5.62 18.15
C SER A 82 4.65 5.24 16.69
N ASP A 83 3.38 5.23 16.26
CA ASP A 83 2.92 4.79 14.94
C ASP A 83 3.22 3.33 14.60
N SER A 84 3.16 2.44 15.59
CA SER A 84 3.39 1.00 15.36
C SER A 84 2.44 0.41 14.31
N GLY A 85 1.21 0.91 14.24
CA GLY A 85 0.21 0.53 13.24
C GLY A 85 0.60 0.96 11.83
N ILE A 86 0.98 2.23 11.66
CA ILE A 86 1.42 2.78 10.37
C ILE A 86 2.69 2.08 9.88
N ILE A 87 3.67 1.85 10.75
CA ILE A 87 4.90 1.13 10.41
C ILE A 87 4.58 -0.29 9.94
N THR A 88 3.63 -0.97 10.60
CA THR A 88 3.16 -2.30 10.17
C THR A 88 2.58 -2.24 8.76
N VAL A 89 1.67 -1.31 8.47
CA VAL A 89 1.12 -1.17 7.10
C VAL A 89 2.22 -0.88 6.08
N PHE A 90 3.16 0.01 6.42
CA PHE A 90 4.31 0.28 5.56
C PHE A 90 5.13 -0.99 5.28
N ASN A 91 5.34 -1.88 6.26
CA ASN A 91 6.03 -3.15 6.03
C ASN A 91 5.30 -4.06 5.03
N PHE A 92 3.97 -4.07 5.06
CA PHE A 92 3.13 -4.84 4.14
C PHE A 92 2.93 -4.20 2.76
N SER A 93 3.29 -2.92 2.58
CA SER A 93 3.29 -2.26 1.26
C SER A 93 4.31 -2.88 0.32
N SER A 94 3.88 -3.17 -0.92
CA SER A 94 4.73 -3.77 -1.94
C SER A 94 5.94 -2.89 -2.28
N PRO A 95 7.06 -3.45 -2.77
CA PRO A 95 8.22 -2.66 -3.15
C PRO A 95 7.89 -1.55 -4.17
N ILE A 96 7.04 -1.85 -5.15
CA ILE A 96 6.65 -0.85 -6.16
C ILE A 96 5.79 0.26 -5.56
N SER A 97 4.90 -0.06 -4.63
CA SER A 97 4.09 0.94 -3.94
C SER A 97 4.93 1.83 -3.03
N LYS A 98 5.96 1.28 -2.39
CA LYS A 98 6.90 2.05 -1.56
C LYS A 98 7.68 3.09 -2.36
N ILE A 99 8.04 2.80 -3.61
CA ILE A 99 8.69 3.78 -4.49
C ILE A 99 7.80 5.00 -4.69
N SER A 100 6.49 4.79 -4.89
CA SER A 100 5.53 5.89 -5.06
C SER A 100 5.21 6.63 -3.76
N MET A 101 5.12 5.92 -2.63
CA MET A 101 4.81 6.53 -1.32
C MET A 101 6.01 7.26 -0.70
N GLY A 102 7.23 6.93 -1.12
CA GLY A 102 8.46 7.47 -0.55
C GLY A 102 8.80 6.88 0.82
N PRO A 103 9.75 7.50 1.54
CA PRO A 103 10.19 7.04 2.86
C PRO A 103 9.05 7.01 3.90
N ILE A 104 9.27 6.28 5.00
CA ILE A 104 8.29 6.13 6.08
C ILE A 104 7.75 7.47 6.61
N GLU A 105 8.58 8.52 6.66
CA GLU A 105 8.13 9.84 7.13
C GLU A 105 7.09 10.48 6.21
N HIS A 106 7.21 10.30 4.89
CA HIS A 106 6.17 10.74 3.96
C HIS A 106 4.89 9.90 4.14
N PHE A 107 5.05 8.59 4.31
CA PHE A 107 3.90 7.71 4.55
C PHE A 107 3.14 8.09 5.84
N ARG A 108 3.85 8.47 6.91
CA ARG A 108 3.25 8.97 8.16
C ARG A 108 2.39 10.21 7.95
N LEU A 109 2.81 11.12 7.08
CA LEU A 109 2.04 12.31 6.72
C LEU A 109 0.83 11.93 5.87
N MET A 110 1.02 11.08 4.87
CA MET A 110 -0.05 10.65 3.95
C MET A 110 -1.21 9.95 4.68
N VAL A 111 -0.93 9.06 5.63
CA VAL A 111 -1.99 8.36 6.39
C VAL A 111 -2.79 9.32 7.29
N ARG A 112 -2.23 10.49 7.62
CA ARG A 112 -2.89 11.54 8.41
C ARG A 112 -3.66 12.57 7.56
N ASP A 113 -3.53 12.51 6.24
CA ASP A 113 -4.35 13.28 5.31
C ASP A 113 -5.84 13.00 5.53
N PRO A 114 -6.76 13.98 5.40
CA PRO A 114 -8.19 13.78 5.58
C PRO A 114 -8.79 12.55 4.87
N VAL A 115 -8.27 12.17 3.71
CA VAL A 115 -8.74 11.01 2.95
C VAL A 115 -8.48 9.69 3.69
N TYR A 116 -7.35 9.58 4.38
CA TYR A 116 -6.89 8.35 5.05
C TYR A 116 -6.97 8.40 6.58
N LYS A 117 -7.11 9.59 7.17
CA LYS A 117 -7.22 9.78 8.62
C LYS A 117 -8.26 8.87 9.29
N PRO A 118 -9.44 8.58 8.69
CA PRO A 118 -10.40 7.63 9.27
C PRO A 118 -9.90 6.19 9.40
N MET A 119 -8.79 5.83 8.76
CA MET A 119 -8.13 4.53 8.93
C MET A 119 -7.40 4.40 10.26
N LEU A 120 -7.12 5.51 10.96
CA LEU A 120 -6.46 5.47 12.26
C LEU A 120 -7.46 5.39 13.40
N ASN A 121 -7.24 4.45 14.33
CA ASN A 121 -7.99 4.34 15.57
C ASN A 121 -9.52 4.33 15.42
N PHE A 122 -10.01 3.70 14.35
CA PHE A 122 -11.44 3.55 14.11
C PHE A 122 -12.11 2.67 15.18
N LYS A 123 -13.41 2.90 15.41
CA LYS A 123 -14.21 2.18 16.42
C LYS A 123 -14.48 0.73 16.03
N SER A 124 -14.88 0.49 14.78
CA SER A 124 -15.20 -0.85 14.28
C SER A 124 -15.04 -0.91 12.75
N TYR A 125 -15.08 -2.11 12.18
CA TYR A 125 -15.03 -2.30 10.74
C TYR A 125 -15.86 -3.50 10.29
N LYS A 126 -16.30 -3.48 9.03
CA LYS A 126 -16.89 -4.60 8.31
C LYS A 126 -16.07 -4.87 7.05
N LYS A 127 -15.85 -6.15 6.74
CA LYS A 127 -15.16 -6.59 5.53
C LYS A 127 -16.18 -7.14 4.54
N GLY A 128 -16.09 -6.73 3.28
CA GLY A 128 -16.76 -7.42 2.18
C GLY A 128 -16.06 -8.74 1.86
N ASN A 129 -16.69 -9.54 1.00
CA ASN A 129 -16.07 -10.74 0.45
C ASN A 129 -14.77 -10.37 -0.28
N MET A 130 -13.72 -11.15 -0.07
CA MET A 130 -12.48 -10.99 -0.82
C MET A 130 -12.62 -11.68 -2.17
N VAL A 131 -12.29 -10.96 -3.24
CA VAL A 131 -12.16 -11.53 -4.58
C VAL A 131 -10.69 -11.82 -4.82
N VAL A 132 -10.33 -13.08 -5.06
CA VAL A 132 -8.97 -13.51 -5.38
C VAL A 132 -8.95 -14.00 -6.82
N ASN A 133 -8.05 -13.44 -7.64
CA ASN A 133 -7.83 -13.84 -9.03
C ASN A 133 -6.33 -14.06 -9.27
N ASP A 134 -5.94 -15.34 -9.36
CA ASP A 134 -4.54 -15.82 -9.43
C ASP A 134 -3.64 -15.15 -8.37
N LYS A 135 -2.91 -14.11 -8.77
CA LYS A 135 -1.92 -13.39 -7.94
C LYS A 135 -2.42 -12.03 -7.49
N THR A 136 -3.70 -11.71 -7.64
CA THR A 136 -4.31 -10.46 -7.19
C THR A 136 -5.46 -10.74 -6.24
N ALA A 137 -5.67 -9.84 -5.28
CA ALA A 137 -6.79 -9.92 -4.35
C ALA A 137 -7.34 -8.54 -4.03
N TYR A 138 -8.66 -8.46 -3.87
CA TYR A 138 -9.40 -7.23 -3.65
C TYR A 138 -10.38 -7.41 -2.49
N GLN A 139 -10.44 -6.45 -1.58
CA GLN A 139 -11.41 -6.49 -0.48
C GLN A 139 -11.90 -5.09 -0.11
N LEU A 140 -13.23 -4.93 -0.10
CA LEU A 140 -13.87 -3.75 0.47
C LEU A 140 -13.84 -3.81 1.99
N VAL A 141 -13.57 -2.66 2.61
CA VAL A 141 -13.60 -2.49 4.06
C VAL A 141 -14.37 -1.22 4.37
N VAL A 142 -15.39 -1.33 5.22
CA VAL A 142 -16.13 -0.18 5.75
C VAL A 142 -15.71 0.02 7.20
N LEU A 143 -15.10 1.18 7.48
CA LEU A 143 -14.71 1.60 8.81
C LEU A 143 -15.80 2.47 9.43
N THR A 144 -15.97 2.36 10.74
CA THR A 144 -16.78 3.28 11.55
C THR A 144 -15.83 4.07 12.46
N THR A 145 -15.82 5.39 12.35
CA THR A 145 -14.98 6.27 13.19
C THR A 145 -15.53 6.34 14.63
N PRO A 146 -14.76 6.87 15.59
CA PRO A 146 -15.26 7.15 16.94
C PRO A 146 -16.51 8.07 16.94
N GLN A 147 -16.61 8.97 15.96
CA GLN A 147 -17.75 9.86 15.74
C GLN A 147 -18.96 9.17 15.06
N ASN A 148 -18.88 7.85 14.84
CA ASN A 148 -19.87 7.02 14.12
C ASN A 148 -20.05 7.37 12.63
N GLU A 149 -19.08 8.04 12.02
CA GLU A 149 -19.04 8.25 10.58
C GLU A 149 -18.53 7.00 9.87
N GLN A 150 -18.96 6.79 8.61
CA GLN A 150 -18.51 5.66 7.81
C GLN A 150 -17.51 6.06 6.74
N ALA A 151 -16.51 5.19 6.54
CA ALA A 151 -15.46 5.35 5.57
C ALA A 151 -15.16 4.04 4.84
N THR A 152 -15.38 4.01 3.52
CA THR A 152 -15.18 2.79 2.72
C THR A 152 -13.88 2.83 1.96
N TYR A 153 -13.10 1.76 2.03
CA TYR A 153 -11.83 1.59 1.34
C TYR A 153 -11.81 0.29 0.54
N LEU A 154 -11.18 0.31 -0.63
CA LEU A 154 -10.83 -0.89 -1.38
C LEU A 154 -9.35 -1.19 -1.18
N PHE A 155 -9.05 -2.33 -0.54
CA PHE A 155 -7.71 -2.88 -0.43
C PHE A 155 -7.39 -3.69 -1.68
N MET A 156 -6.22 -3.44 -2.27
CA MET A 156 -5.70 -4.15 -3.44
C MET A 156 -4.36 -4.80 -3.07
N LEU A 157 -4.26 -6.11 -3.25
CA LEU A 157 -3.08 -6.90 -2.92
C LEU A 157 -2.58 -7.63 -4.16
N ALA A 158 -1.26 -7.85 -4.21
CA ALA A 158 -0.64 -8.71 -5.20
C ALA A 158 0.37 -9.67 -4.57
N ARG A 159 0.39 -10.91 -5.05
CA ARG A 159 1.39 -11.91 -4.70
C ARG A 159 2.69 -11.63 -5.47
N GLN A 160 3.76 -11.36 -4.74
CA GLN A 160 5.03 -10.99 -5.35
C GLN A 160 5.67 -12.18 -6.07
N THR A 161 6.19 -11.98 -7.27
CA THR A 161 6.74 -13.06 -8.11
C THR A 161 8.27 -13.13 -8.12
N ARG A 162 8.94 -12.07 -7.63
CA ARG A 162 10.39 -11.89 -7.68
C ARG A 162 10.92 -11.17 -6.44
N GLY A 163 12.26 -11.17 -6.31
CA GLY A 163 12.97 -10.49 -5.22
C GLY A 163 12.76 -11.13 -3.85
N TYR A 164 13.16 -10.40 -2.80
CA TYR A 164 13.13 -10.87 -1.40
C TYR A 164 11.73 -11.32 -0.95
N TYR A 165 10.68 -10.63 -1.42
CA TYR A 165 9.29 -10.92 -1.04
C TYR A 165 8.62 -11.97 -1.93
N LYS A 166 9.33 -12.65 -2.84
CA LYS A 166 8.76 -13.67 -3.74
C LYS A 166 7.89 -14.67 -2.97
N GLY A 167 6.62 -14.78 -3.36
CA GLY A 167 5.61 -15.65 -2.78
C GLY A 167 4.73 -15.01 -1.71
N CYS A 168 5.10 -13.84 -1.16
CA CYS A 168 4.31 -13.10 -0.17
C CYS A 168 3.18 -12.31 -0.83
N TRP A 169 2.03 -12.25 -0.15
CA TRP A 169 0.98 -11.27 -0.45
C TRP A 169 1.34 -9.92 0.18
N MET A 170 1.19 -8.84 -0.59
CA MET A 170 1.52 -7.48 -0.15
C MET A 170 0.51 -6.48 -0.73
N THR A 171 0.28 -5.38 -0.02
CA THR A 171 -0.64 -4.31 -0.43
C THR A 171 -0.01 -3.52 -1.57
N VAL A 172 -0.69 -3.44 -2.71
CA VAL A 172 -0.28 -2.61 -3.85
C VAL A 172 -0.97 -1.25 -3.85
N GLY A 173 -2.14 -1.13 -3.22
CA GLY A 173 -2.80 0.13 -2.99
C GLY A 173 -4.03 0.01 -2.09
N VAL A 174 -4.46 1.15 -1.55
CA VAL A 174 -5.71 1.31 -0.82
C VAL A 174 -6.35 2.58 -1.36
N VAL A 175 -7.60 2.51 -1.81
CA VAL A 175 -8.31 3.68 -2.32
C VAL A 175 -9.55 3.95 -1.48
N ARG A 176 -9.77 5.22 -1.14
CA ARG A 176 -11.01 5.66 -0.52
C ARG A 176 -12.11 5.67 -1.57
N LEU A 177 -13.20 4.96 -1.31
CA LEU A 177 -14.40 5.06 -2.12
C LEU A 177 -15.25 6.22 -1.59
N GLN A 178 -15.55 7.17 -2.47
CA GLN A 178 -16.54 8.19 -2.18
C GLN A 178 -17.92 7.55 -2.29
N THR A 179 -18.72 7.68 -1.24
CA THR A 179 -20.15 7.42 -1.36
C THR A 179 -20.74 8.73 -1.87
N GLU A 180 -20.90 8.87 -3.18
CA GLU A 180 -21.83 9.88 -3.67
C GLU A 180 -23.19 9.54 -3.05
N ARG A 181 -23.70 10.41 -2.16
CA ARG A 181 -25.14 10.50 -1.98
C ARG A 181 -25.61 11.29 -3.20
N PRO A 182 -26.33 10.71 -4.17
CA PRO A 182 -27.02 11.54 -5.13
C PRO A 182 -27.98 12.41 -4.33
N VAL A 183 -27.70 13.71 -4.27
CA VAL A 183 -28.64 14.70 -3.78
C VAL A 183 -29.71 14.79 -4.85
N TYR A 184 -30.75 13.97 -4.75
CA TYR A 184 -32.01 14.32 -5.39
C TYR A 184 -32.50 15.56 -4.65
N GLY A 185 -32.30 16.72 -5.29
CA GLY A 185 -32.82 17.99 -4.81
C GLY A 185 -34.31 17.89 -4.56
N ALA A 186 -34.72 18.43 -3.41
CA ALA A 186 -36.11 18.59 -3.00
C ALA A 186 -36.86 19.58 -3.91
#